data_AF-A0AAJ7FJP0-F1
#
_entry.id   AF-A0AAJ7FJP0-F1
#
_cell.length_a   1.000
_cell.length_b   1.000
_cell.length_c   1.000
_cell.angle_alpha   90.00
_cell.angle_beta   90.00
_cell.angle_gamma   90.00
#
_symmetry.space_group_name_H-M   'P 1'
#
loop_
_entity.id
_entity.type
_entity.pdbx_description
1 polymer ?
#
loop_
_entity_poly.entity_id
_entity_poly.type
_entity_poly.pdbx_seq_one_letter_code
_entity_poly.pdbx_strand_id
1 'polypeptide(L)'
;MSSPWRAVQPVSAPMSLIEIESEQLAQELQEREIQRHTDLALPEPNPADCELFELDGTDSDEVIAHMLQAQYNREHDLELKRIEDKFNGESKVGVSYLKFRASSDTELEDKKPDVDETRRDFDRFVSVEKEYASMPRCGYKKVGKDSKIVTKHDMLMSSRINACRVLQFPPGICTGDTGSFDVKLNNKVFNSLRAHSQAHCSRERAKARPTNNK
;
A
#
# COMPACT_ATOMS: atom_id res chain seq x y z
N MET A 1 -5.39 43.92 -31.79
CA MET A 1 -5.15 42.57 -31.23
C MET A 1 -5.49 41.57 -32.33
N SER A 2 -4.51 40.83 -32.83
CA SER A 2 -4.69 39.89 -33.95
C SER A 2 -5.16 38.54 -33.41
N SER A 3 -6.22 37.97 -34.00
CA SER A 3 -6.75 36.67 -33.59
C SER A 3 -5.75 35.55 -33.91
N PRO A 4 -5.54 34.57 -32.99
CA PRO A 4 -4.68 33.41 -33.24
C PRO A 4 -5.32 32.38 -34.18
N TRP A 5 -6.57 32.59 -34.59
CA TRP A 5 -7.30 31.71 -35.50
C TRP A 5 -7.12 32.17 -36.94
N ARG A 6 -6.87 31.22 -37.85
CA ARG A 6 -6.80 31.48 -39.30
C ARG A 6 -8.09 32.20 -39.73
N ALA A 7 -7.94 33.33 -40.41
CA ALA A 7 -9.08 34.08 -40.92
C ALA A 7 -9.90 33.19 -41.86
N VAL A 8 -11.11 32.84 -41.43
CA VAL A 8 -12.04 32.01 -42.22
C VAL A 8 -12.56 32.87 -43.37
N GLN A 9 -12.51 32.36 -44.59
CA GLN A 9 -13.08 33.07 -45.73
C GLN A 9 -14.60 33.20 -45.55
N PRO A 10 -15.18 34.39 -45.80
CA PRO A 10 -16.63 34.57 -45.72
C PRO A 10 -17.31 33.73 -46.80
N VAL A 11 -18.28 32.92 -46.39
CA VAL A 11 -19.07 32.06 -47.30
C VAL A 11 -19.89 32.94 -48.25
N SER A 12 -19.74 32.76 -49.56
CA SER A 12 -20.27 33.68 -50.58
C SER A 12 -21.76 33.54 -50.90
N ALA A 13 -22.44 32.50 -50.40
CA ALA A 13 -23.89 32.30 -50.54
C ALA A 13 -24.45 31.31 -49.50
N PRO A 14 -25.73 31.42 -49.10
CA PRO A 14 -26.37 30.39 -48.28
C PRO A 14 -26.52 29.11 -49.11
N MET A 15 -25.81 28.05 -48.72
CA MET A 15 -25.93 26.73 -49.35
C MET A 15 -27.12 25.96 -48.75
N SER A 16 -27.78 25.15 -49.56
CA SER A 16 -28.87 24.27 -49.12
C SER A 16 -28.32 23.16 -48.22
N LEU A 17 -29.04 22.83 -47.13
CA LEU A 17 -28.61 21.76 -46.21
C LEU A 17 -28.46 20.40 -46.93
N ILE A 18 -29.30 20.13 -47.92
CA ILE A 18 -29.26 18.89 -48.72
C ILE A 18 -27.95 18.78 -49.51
N GLU A 19 -27.42 19.91 -49.96
CA GLU A 19 -26.16 19.96 -50.72
C GLU A 19 -24.96 19.74 -49.79
N ILE A 20 -25.03 20.26 -48.56
CA ILE A 20 -24.01 20.08 -47.51
C ILE A 20 -23.94 18.62 -47.04
N GLU A 21 -25.09 17.94 -46.92
CA GLU A 21 -25.16 16.56 -46.46
C GLU A 21 -25.04 15.54 -47.62
N SER A 22 -24.78 16.00 -48.84
CA SER A 22 -24.67 15.10 -49.99
C SER A 22 -23.43 14.22 -49.90
N GLU A 23 -23.59 12.94 -50.21
CA GLU A 23 -22.49 11.98 -50.27
C GLU A 23 -21.41 12.37 -51.29
N GLN A 24 -21.83 13.03 -52.38
CA GLN A 24 -20.95 13.52 -53.43
C GLN A 24 -19.99 14.61 -52.91
N LEU A 25 -20.47 15.53 -52.07
CA LEU A 25 -19.64 16.56 -51.45
C LEU A 25 -18.65 15.94 -50.46
N ALA A 26 -19.08 14.93 -49.69
CA ALA A 26 -18.20 14.23 -48.76
C ALA A 26 -17.03 13.54 -49.48
N GLN A 27 -17.30 12.89 -50.62
CA GLN A 27 -16.27 12.26 -51.45
C GLN A 27 -15.31 13.29 -52.03
N GLU A 28 -15.82 14.41 -52.56
CA GLU A 28 -14.98 15.49 -53.13
C GLU A 28 -14.04 16.09 -52.07
N LEU A 29 -14.54 16.36 -50.85
CA LEU A 29 -13.72 16.89 -49.77
C LEU A 29 -12.60 15.93 -49.36
N GLN A 30 -12.91 14.63 -49.30
CA GLN A 30 -11.93 13.60 -48.97
C GLN A 30 -10.86 13.44 -50.06
N GLU A 31 -11.26 13.42 -51.34
CA GLU A 31 -10.32 13.37 -52.46
C GLU A 31 -9.40 14.60 -52.48
N ARG A 32 -9.96 15.78 -52.20
CA ARG A 32 -9.20 17.04 -52.14
C ARG A 32 -8.20 17.06 -50.99
N GLU A 33 -8.51 16.42 -49.87
CA GLU A 33 -7.58 16.26 -48.75
C GLU A 33 -6.45 15.29 -49.11
N ILE A 34 -6.78 14.14 -49.70
CA ILE A 34 -5.80 13.16 -50.18
C ILE A 34 -4.84 13.82 -51.19
N GLN A 35 -5.36 14.56 -52.16
CA GLN A 35 -4.55 15.29 -53.14
C GLN A 35 -3.63 16.33 -52.49
N ARG A 36 -4.11 17.06 -51.49
CA ARG A 36 -3.29 18.03 -50.75
C ARG A 36 -2.13 17.34 -50.02
N HIS A 37 -2.37 16.15 -49.47
CA HIS A 37 -1.33 15.37 -48.81
C HIS A 37 -0.33 14.77 -49.81
N THR A 38 -0.78 14.37 -51.00
CA THR A 38 0.13 13.90 -52.06
C THR A 38 0.96 15.03 -52.66
N ASP A 39 0.41 16.23 -52.81
CA ASP A 39 1.12 17.40 -53.36
C ASP A 39 2.09 18.03 -52.35
N LEU A 40 1.87 17.82 -51.05
CA LEU A 40 2.77 18.24 -49.96
C LEU A 40 3.83 17.18 -49.61
N ALA A 41 3.98 16.12 -50.41
CA ALA A 41 5.09 15.18 -50.30
C ALA A 41 6.41 15.92 -50.61
N LEU A 42 7.01 16.48 -49.56
CA LEU A 42 8.37 17.00 -49.58
C LEU A 42 9.34 15.87 -49.96
N PRO A 43 10.45 16.16 -50.64
CA PRO A 43 11.51 15.18 -50.81
C PRO A 43 11.97 14.72 -49.43
N GLU A 44 12.15 13.40 -49.29
CA GLU A 44 12.63 12.69 -48.10
C GLU A 44 13.58 13.55 -47.24
N PRO A 45 13.27 13.80 -45.96
CA PRO A 45 14.15 14.58 -45.10
C PRO A 45 15.46 13.83 -44.88
N ASN A 46 16.59 14.53 -45.05
CA ASN A 46 17.91 14.02 -44.75
C ASN A 46 18.01 13.72 -43.23
N PRO A 47 18.37 12.50 -42.80
CA PRO A 47 18.31 12.07 -41.39
C PRO A 47 19.28 12.80 -40.45
N ALA A 48 20.01 13.81 -40.93
CA ALA A 48 21.01 14.55 -40.16
C ALA A 48 20.45 15.74 -39.34
N ASP A 49 19.24 16.22 -39.63
CA ASP A 49 18.72 17.47 -39.04
C ASP A 49 17.59 17.28 -38.01
N CYS A 50 17.25 16.03 -37.67
CA CYS A 50 16.30 15.72 -36.60
C CYS A 50 17.02 15.03 -35.45
N GLU A 51 17.63 15.82 -34.55
CA GLU A 51 17.94 15.36 -33.20
C GLU A 51 16.62 15.18 -32.41
N LEU A 52 15.90 14.11 -32.73
CA LEU A 52 14.90 13.55 -31.83
C LEU A 52 15.67 12.60 -30.90
N PHE A 53 15.59 12.83 -29.60
CA PHE A 53 16.01 11.81 -28.64
C PHE A 53 15.13 10.57 -28.88
N GLU A 54 15.70 9.54 -29.51
CA GLU A 54 15.12 8.21 -29.59
C GLU A 54 14.99 7.66 -28.16
N LEU A 55 13.77 7.73 -27.61
CA LEU A 55 13.33 6.73 -26.65
C LEU A 55 12.90 5.53 -27.47
N ASP A 56 13.87 4.67 -27.76
CA ASP A 56 13.73 3.36 -28.40
C ASP A 56 12.56 2.59 -27.75
N GLY A 57 11.40 2.54 -28.41
CA GLY A 57 10.20 1.90 -27.84
C GLY A 57 8.83 2.46 -28.25
N THR A 58 8.73 3.53 -29.04
CA THR A 58 7.43 4.06 -29.52
C THR A 58 7.20 3.92 -31.02
N ASP A 59 7.93 3.02 -31.67
CA ASP A 59 7.90 2.89 -33.13
C ASP A 59 6.74 2.01 -33.65
N SER A 60 5.93 1.48 -32.72
CA SER A 60 4.76 0.66 -33.02
C SER A 60 3.53 1.15 -32.23
N ASP A 61 2.43 1.40 -32.96
CA ASP A 61 1.13 1.79 -32.39
C ASP A 61 0.64 0.80 -31.32
N GLU A 62 0.99 -0.47 -31.45
CA GLU A 62 0.70 -1.51 -30.45
C GLU A 62 1.34 -1.20 -29.09
N VAL A 63 2.60 -0.76 -29.09
CA VAL A 63 3.32 -0.44 -27.84
C VAL A 63 2.73 0.81 -27.19
N ILE A 64 2.36 1.80 -28.01
CA ILE A 64 1.70 3.02 -27.54
C ILE A 64 0.34 2.68 -26.92
N ALA A 65 -0.46 1.84 -27.57
CA ALA A 65 -1.75 1.41 -27.05
C ALA A 65 -1.63 0.66 -25.72
N HIS A 66 -0.66 -0.26 -25.60
CA HIS A 66 -0.40 -0.96 -24.34
C HIS A 66 0.08 -0.02 -23.24
N MET A 67 0.93 0.96 -23.55
CA MET A 67 1.39 1.95 -22.59
C MET A 67 0.23 2.83 -22.09
N LEU A 68 -0.64 3.30 -22.99
CA LEU A 68 -1.83 4.07 -22.63
C LEU A 68 -2.80 3.26 -21.78
N GLN A 69 -3.03 1.99 -22.13
CA GLN A 69 -3.89 1.10 -21.34
C GLN A 69 -3.33 0.87 -19.94
N ALA A 70 -2.01 0.67 -19.80
CA ALA A 70 -1.36 0.52 -18.51
C ALA A 70 -1.47 1.79 -17.65
N GLN A 71 -1.31 2.98 -18.25
CA GLN A 71 -1.51 4.25 -17.56
C GLN A 71 -2.95 4.42 -17.08
N TYR A 72 -3.92 4.14 -17.95
CA TYR A 72 -5.35 4.22 -17.61
C TYR A 72 -5.72 3.27 -16.47
N ASN A 73 -5.27 2.01 -16.55
CA ASN A 73 -5.51 1.01 -15.50
C ASN A 73 -4.93 1.46 -14.16
N ARG A 74 -3.73 2.05 -14.17
CA ARG A 74 -3.08 2.59 -12.96
C ARG A 74 -3.88 3.76 -12.36
N GLU A 75 -4.34 4.69 -13.17
CA GLU A 75 -5.14 5.82 -12.69
C GLU A 75 -6.47 5.37 -12.08
N HIS A 76 -7.14 4.43 -12.74
CA HIS A 76 -8.37 3.81 -12.24
C HIS A 76 -8.15 3.11 -10.89
N ASP A 77 -7.08 2.31 -10.78
CA ASP A 77 -6.77 1.59 -9.53
C ASP A 77 -6.43 2.56 -8.39
N LEU A 78 -5.78 3.70 -8.68
CA LEU A 78 -5.54 4.77 -7.72
C LEU A 78 -6.83 5.48 -7.29
N GLU A 79 -7.75 5.73 -8.21
CA GLU A 79 -9.05 6.29 -7.90
C GLU A 79 -9.86 5.37 -6.99
N LEU A 80 -9.94 4.08 -7.32
CA LEU A 80 -10.58 3.08 -6.47
C LEU A 80 -9.98 3.04 -5.06
N LYS A 81 -8.65 3.13 -4.94
CA LYS A 81 -7.96 3.20 -3.65
C LYS A 81 -8.37 4.44 -2.84
N ARG A 82 -8.46 5.62 -3.47
CA ARG A 82 -8.92 6.84 -2.78
C ARG A 82 -10.38 6.71 -2.31
N ILE A 83 -11.24 6.08 -3.11
CA ILE A 83 -12.64 5.83 -2.73
C ILE A 83 -12.72 4.84 -1.58
N GLU A 84 -11.92 3.76 -1.62
CA GLU A 84 -11.78 2.75 -0.57
C GLU A 84 -11.35 3.40 0.75
N ASP A 85 -10.27 4.18 0.73
CA ASP A 85 -9.73 4.87 1.90
C ASP A 85 -10.74 5.86 2.49
N LYS A 86 -11.43 6.63 1.63
CA LYS A 86 -12.46 7.58 2.05
C LYS A 86 -13.67 6.87 2.67
N PHE A 87 -14.06 5.72 2.11
CA PHE A 87 -15.18 4.94 2.62
C PHE A 87 -14.84 4.27 3.96
N ASN A 88 -13.63 3.73 4.09
CA ASN A 88 -13.19 3.04 5.29
C ASN A 88 -12.89 4.00 6.45
N GLY A 89 -12.29 5.17 6.19
CA GLY A 89 -12.09 6.24 7.18
C GLY A 89 -11.57 5.74 8.53
N GLU A 90 -12.34 5.98 9.60
CA GLU A 90 -12.05 5.51 10.97
C GLU A 90 -12.85 4.26 11.36
N SER A 91 -13.53 3.62 10.40
CA SER A 91 -14.34 2.44 10.64
C SER A 91 -13.49 1.27 11.12
N LYS A 92 -13.96 0.56 12.15
CA LYS A 92 -13.32 -0.67 12.66
C LYS A 92 -13.42 -1.85 11.69
N VAL A 93 -14.30 -1.75 10.70
CA VAL A 93 -14.50 -2.76 9.65
C VAL A 93 -14.45 -2.04 8.31
N GLY A 94 -13.54 -2.47 7.44
CA GLY A 94 -13.35 -1.91 6.10
C GLY A 94 -13.90 -2.81 5.00
N VAL A 95 -14.25 -2.20 3.87
CA VAL A 95 -14.60 -2.87 2.61
C VAL A 95 -13.42 -2.73 1.66
N SER A 96 -13.20 -3.73 0.81
CA SER A 96 -12.11 -3.71 -0.17
C SER A 96 -12.61 -3.79 -1.61
N TYR A 97 -11.99 -2.99 -2.49
CA TYR A 97 -12.30 -2.94 -3.91
C TYR A 97 -11.27 -3.66 -4.79
N LEU A 98 -10.44 -4.54 -4.21
CA LEU A 98 -9.43 -5.32 -4.94
C LEU A 98 -9.98 -6.07 -6.16
N LYS A 99 -11.22 -6.58 -6.10
CA LYS A 99 -11.86 -7.30 -7.21
C LYS A 99 -12.18 -6.43 -8.43
N PHE A 100 -12.17 -5.12 -8.27
CA PHE A 100 -12.48 -4.15 -9.33
C PHE A 100 -11.23 -3.53 -9.93
N ARG A 101 -10.04 -3.84 -9.41
CA ARG A 101 -8.78 -3.32 -9.95
C ARG A 101 -8.42 -4.05 -11.24
N ALA A 102 -7.91 -3.29 -12.21
CA ALA A 102 -7.51 -3.81 -13.51
C ALA A 102 -6.19 -4.59 -13.42
N SER A 103 -5.30 -4.18 -12.51
CA SER A 103 -4.12 -4.95 -12.14
C SER A 103 -4.42 -5.78 -10.89
N SER A 104 -4.07 -7.08 -10.94
CA SER A 104 -4.07 -7.96 -9.76
C SER A 104 -2.85 -7.70 -8.86
N ASP A 105 -2.13 -6.59 -9.07
CA ASP A 105 -0.81 -6.41 -8.49
C ASP A 105 -0.88 -6.01 -7.03
N THR A 106 -0.25 -6.89 -6.26
CA THR A 106 0.00 -6.79 -4.81
C THR A 106 1.13 -5.77 -4.52
N GLU A 107 1.66 -5.11 -5.55
CA GLU A 107 2.88 -4.27 -5.47
C GLU A 107 2.63 -2.79 -5.08
N LEU A 108 1.38 -2.32 -4.98
CA LEU A 108 1.09 -0.93 -4.56
C LEU A 108 0.95 -0.75 -3.03
N GLU A 109 1.44 -1.71 -2.26
CA GLU A 109 1.61 -1.63 -0.79
C GLU A 109 2.93 -0.94 -0.39
N ASP A 110 3.50 -0.09 -1.24
CA ASP A 110 4.37 0.99 -0.76
C ASP A 110 3.49 2.10 -0.15
N LYS A 111 2.81 1.75 0.95
CA LYS A 111 2.42 2.74 1.95
C LYS A 111 3.72 3.39 2.38
N LYS A 112 3.98 4.63 1.90
CA LYS A 112 4.96 5.50 2.55
C LYS A 112 4.58 5.51 4.03
N PRO A 113 5.40 4.95 4.93
CA PRO A 113 5.09 4.99 6.33
C PRO A 113 5.05 6.46 6.71
N ASP A 114 3.93 6.87 7.30
CA ASP A 114 3.82 8.16 7.96
C ASP A 114 5.06 8.32 8.86
N VAL A 115 5.67 9.50 8.87
CA VAL A 115 7.00 9.72 9.48
C VAL A 115 7.02 9.39 10.99
N ASP A 116 5.84 9.27 11.62
CA ASP A 116 5.67 8.82 13.00
C ASP A 116 5.78 7.29 13.21
N GLU A 117 5.75 6.49 12.14
CA GLU A 117 5.89 5.04 12.17
C GLU A 117 7.34 4.58 12.35
N THR A 118 8.32 5.45 12.07
CA THR A 118 9.75 5.21 12.34
C THR A 118 10.08 5.07 13.83
N ARG A 119 9.17 5.50 14.72
CA ARG A 119 9.28 5.36 16.18
C ARG A 119 8.42 4.24 16.76
N ARG A 120 7.62 3.56 15.94
CA ARG A 120 6.97 2.33 16.39
C ARG A 120 8.06 1.29 16.51
N ASP A 121 8.44 1.00 17.75
CA ASP A 121 9.25 -0.17 18.09
C ASP A 121 8.56 -1.39 17.47
N PHE A 122 9.01 -1.80 16.27
CA PHE A 122 8.48 -2.97 15.54
C PHE A 122 8.46 -4.22 16.42
N ASP A 123 9.35 -4.25 17.42
CA ASP A 123 9.35 -5.25 18.47
C ASP A 123 9.38 -4.61 19.86
N ARG A 124 8.20 -4.26 20.35
CA ARG A 124 8.03 -3.72 21.70
C ARG A 124 8.44 -4.71 22.79
N PHE A 125 8.36 -6.02 22.54
CA PHE A 125 8.76 -7.03 23.51
C PHE A 125 10.27 -7.03 23.74
N VAL A 126 11.06 -6.94 22.67
CA VAL A 126 12.52 -6.82 22.76
C VAL A 126 12.94 -5.54 23.48
N SER A 127 12.27 -4.41 23.22
CA SER A 127 12.52 -3.16 23.96
C SER A 127 12.26 -3.32 25.46
N VAL A 128 11.16 -3.96 25.84
CA VAL A 128 10.80 -4.21 27.25
C VAL A 128 11.82 -5.15 27.93
N GLU A 129 12.24 -6.21 27.25
CA GLU A 129 13.25 -7.14 27.78
C GLU A 129 14.60 -6.46 27.98
N LYS A 130 15.04 -5.64 27.01
CA LYS A 130 16.24 -4.81 27.13
C LYS A 130 16.13 -3.82 28.28
N GLU A 131 14.97 -3.18 28.46
CA GLU A 131 14.75 -2.26 29.57
C GLU A 131 14.86 -2.98 30.93
N TYR A 132 14.29 -4.19 31.04
CA TYR A 132 14.39 -4.97 32.27
C TYR A 132 15.81 -5.47 32.55
N ALA A 133 16.54 -5.88 31.51
CA ALA A 133 17.94 -6.31 31.61
C ALA A 133 18.90 -5.15 31.92
N SER A 134 18.57 -3.92 31.53
CA SER A 134 19.38 -2.71 31.81
C SER A 134 19.46 -2.35 33.31
N MET A 135 18.67 -3.01 34.16
CA MET A 135 18.56 -2.66 35.56
C MET A 135 19.78 -3.11 36.37
N PRO A 136 20.43 -2.19 37.09
CA PRO A 136 21.68 -2.47 37.79
C PRO A 136 21.50 -3.51 38.89
N ARG A 137 22.62 -4.10 39.34
CA ARG A 137 22.66 -5.13 40.40
C ARG A 137 22.03 -4.67 41.71
N CYS A 138 22.00 -3.36 41.99
CA CYS A 138 21.32 -2.78 43.15
C CYS A 138 19.78 -2.87 43.11
N GLY A 139 19.19 -3.27 41.98
CA GLY A 139 17.76 -3.59 41.86
C GLY A 139 16.82 -2.42 41.55
N TYR A 140 17.35 -1.20 41.39
CA TYR A 140 16.59 -0.01 41.06
C TYR A 140 17.39 0.95 40.15
N LYS A 141 16.69 1.76 39.35
CA LYS A 141 17.26 2.84 38.54
C LYS A 141 16.52 4.16 38.82
N LYS A 142 17.24 5.28 38.77
CA LYS A 142 16.63 6.62 38.80
C LYS A 142 16.36 7.06 37.37
N VAL A 143 15.12 7.45 37.07
CA VAL A 143 14.69 7.85 35.73
C VAL A 143 14.23 9.31 35.77
N GLY A 144 14.70 10.09 34.81
CA GLY A 144 14.31 11.49 34.62
C GLY A 144 15.03 12.50 35.53
N LYS A 145 14.74 13.78 35.28
CA LYS A 145 15.31 14.92 36.02
C LYS A 145 14.89 14.94 37.50
N ASP A 146 13.69 14.43 37.77
CA ASP A 146 13.09 14.37 39.11
C ASP A 146 13.55 13.16 39.94
N SER A 147 14.52 12.37 39.43
CA SER A 147 15.09 11.21 40.12
C SER A 147 14.07 10.15 40.59
N LYS A 148 12.98 9.94 39.83
CA LYS A 148 11.98 8.91 40.15
C LYS A 148 12.63 7.54 40.16
N ILE A 149 12.48 6.81 41.26
CA ILE A 149 13.06 5.47 41.42
C ILE A 149 12.12 4.44 40.79
N VAL A 150 12.64 3.66 39.85
CA VAL A 150 11.96 2.50 39.24
C VAL A 150 12.68 1.24 39.67
N THR A 151 11.94 0.21 40.08
CA THR A 151 12.50 -1.06 40.58
C THR A 151 12.07 -2.23 39.71
N LYS A 152 12.67 -3.41 39.95
CA LYS A 152 12.23 -4.71 39.38
C LYS A 152 10.77 -5.03 39.65
N HIS A 153 10.21 -4.47 40.72
CA HIS A 153 8.88 -4.78 41.23
C HIS A 153 7.87 -3.67 40.95
N ASP A 154 8.23 -2.67 40.13
CA ASP A 154 7.27 -1.68 39.67
C ASP A 154 6.15 -2.38 38.87
N MET A 155 4.90 -2.04 39.16
CA MET A 155 3.72 -2.69 38.59
C MET A 155 3.72 -2.66 37.06
N LEU A 156 4.16 -1.55 36.46
CA LEU A 156 4.23 -1.42 35.00
C LEU A 156 5.34 -2.28 34.41
N MET A 157 6.50 -2.33 35.07
CA MET A 157 7.62 -3.18 34.63
C MET A 157 7.27 -4.66 34.75
N SER A 158 6.73 -5.09 35.89
CA SER A 158 6.35 -6.49 36.10
C SER A 158 5.22 -6.90 35.15
N SER A 159 4.25 -6.03 34.88
CA SER A 159 3.12 -6.37 34.01
C SER A 159 3.49 -6.54 32.54
N ARG A 160 4.40 -5.71 32.01
CA ARG A 160 4.94 -5.89 30.66
C ARG A 160 5.79 -7.16 30.56
N ILE A 161 6.66 -7.39 31.54
CA ILE A 161 7.50 -8.60 31.57
C ILE A 161 6.67 -9.89 31.71
N ASN A 162 5.57 -9.84 32.47
CA ASN A 162 4.62 -10.94 32.53
C ASN A 162 4.01 -11.22 31.15
N ALA A 163 3.65 -10.18 30.38
CA ALA A 163 3.14 -10.35 29.03
C ALA A 163 4.18 -11.02 28.11
N CYS A 164 5.45 -10.59 28.13
CA CYS A 164 6.53 -11.25 27.39
C CYS A 164 6.63 -12.74 27.74
N ARG A 165 6.57 -13.06 29.04
CA ARG A 165 6.74 -14.43 29.55
C ARG A 165 5.59 -15.38 29.20
N VAL A 166 4.37 -14.88 28.97
CA VAL A 166 3.24 -15.74 28.58
C VAL A 166 3.46 -16.39 27.23
N LEU A 167 4.16 -15.72 26.30
CA LEU A 167 4.50 -16.27 24.99
C LEU A 167 5.38 -17.54 25.10
N GLN A 168 6.08 -17.71 26.23
CA GLN A 168 6.98 -18.84 26.49
C GLN A 168 6.30 -19.99 27.26
N PHE A 169 5.01 -19.87 27.59
CA PHE A 169 4.31 -20.90 28.36
C PHE A 169 4.00 -22.13 27.50
N PRO A 170 4.36 -23.36 27.92
CA PRO A 170 3.94 -24.59 27.23
C PRO A 170 2.46 -24.90 27.55
N PRO A 171 1.65 -25.48 26.64
CA PRO A 171 1.92 -25.95 25.27
C PRO A 171 1.93 -24.84 24.19
N GLY A 172 2.16 -23.58 24.57
CA GLY A 172 1.96 -22.41 23.73
C GLY A 172 0.57 -21.86 23.95
N ILE A 173 0.45 -20.70 24.60
CA ILE A 173 -0.84 -20.00 24.71
C ILE A 173 -0.98 -19.07 23.52
N CYS A 174 -1.98 -19.32 22.67
CA CYS A 174 -2.30 -18.45 21.53
C CYS A 174 -2.74 -17.08 22.06
N THR A 175 -1.82 -16.12 22.08
CA THR A 175 -2.06 -14.77 22.62
C THR A 175 -2.54 -13.78 21.54
N GLY A 176 -2.54 -14.20 20.27
CA GLY A 176 -2.89 -13.35 19.13
C GLY A 176 -1.73 -12.45 18.66
N ASP A 177 -2.01 -11.50 17.77
CA ASP A 177 -1.04 -10.46 17.42
C ASP A 177 -0.93 -9.46 18.57
N THR A 178 0.16 -9.54 19.31
CA THR A 178 0.48 -8.64 20.42
C THR A 178 1.61 -7.66 20.08
N GLY A 179 2.09 -7.63 18.84
CA GLY A 179 3.23 -6.78 18.45
C GLY A 179 2.87 -5.31 18.37
N SER A 180 1.64 -4.99 17.99
CA SER A 180 1.18 -3.62 17.70
C SER A 180 0.78 -2.78 18.92
N PHE A 181 0.60 -3.39 20.10
CA PHE A 181 0.15 -2.68 21.31
C PHE A 181 0.97 -3.05 22.57
N ASP A 182 1.03 -2.11 23.54
CA ASP A 182 1.77 -2.26 24.80
C ASP A 182 1.05 -3.22 25.77
N VAL A 183 1.16 -4.52 25.52
CA VAL A 183 0.47 -5.57 26.30
C VAL A 183 0.96 -5.58 27.75
N LYS A 184 0.02 -5.55 28.70
CA LYS A 184 0.30 -5.60 30.14
C LYS A 184 -0.57 -6.66 30.79
N LEU A 185 0.06 -7.55 31.56
CA LEU A 185 -0.63 -8.57 32.33
C LEU A 185 -0.48 -8.36 33.83
N ASN A 186 -1.62 -8.33 34.52
CA ASN A 186 -1.66 -8.31 35.97
C ASN A 186 -1.03 -9.61 36.54
N ASN A 187 -0.26 -9.49 37.62
CA ASN A 187 0.35 -10.61 38.35
C ASN A 187 -0.67 -11.73 38.68
N LYS A 188 -1.90 -11.37 39.07
CA LYS A 188 -2.96 -12.36 39.36
C LYS A 188 -3.29 -13.22 38.12
N VAL A 189 -3.44 -12.57 36.97
CA VAL A 189 -3.76 -13.24 35.69
C VAL A 189 -2.57 -14.08 35.23
N PHE A 190 -1.35 -13.53 35.27
CA PHE A 190 -0.12 -14.25 34.93
C PHE A 190 0.04 -15.53 35.75
N ASN A 191 -0.15 -15.46 37.07
CA ASN A 191 -0.03 -16.62 37.95
C ASN A 191 -1.09 -17.69 37.65
N SER A 192 -2.33 -17.27 37.36
CA SER A 192 -3.40 -18.18 36.95
C SER A 192 -3.07 -18.90 35.63
N LEU A 193 -2.63 -18.15 34.61
CA LEU A 193 -2.20 -18.70 33.32
C LEU A 193 -1.03 -19.68 33.48
N ARG A 194 -0.05 -19.32 34.33
CA ARG A 194 1.10 -20.17 34.61
C ARG A 194 0.68 -21.50 35.27
N ALA A 195 -0.22 -21.44 36.25
CA ALA A 195 -0.74 -22.64 36.91
C ALA A 195 -1.50 -23.52 35.92
N HIS A 196 -2.32 -22.92 35.05
CA HIS A 196 -3.06 -23.65 34.02
C HIS A 196 -2.12 -24.33 33.00
N SER A 197 -1.12 -23.60 32.51
CA SER A 197 -0.08 -24.10 31.60
C SER A 197 0.67 -25.31 32.20
N GLN A 198 1.10 -25.19 33.46
CA GLN A 198 1.79 -26.28 34.16
C GLN A 198 0.88 -27.49 34.41
N ALA A 199 -0.37 -27.26 34.82
CA ALA A 199 -1.35 -28.33 35.02
C ALA A 199 -1.66 -29.06 33.70
N HIS A 200 -1.78 -28.34 32.59
CA HIS A 200 -1.93 -28.93 31.26
C HIS A 200 -0.74 -29.82 30.91
N CYS A 201 0.49 -29.30 31.04
CA CYS A 201 1.70 -30.07 30.77
C CYS A 201 1.82 -31.33 31.64
N SER A 202 1.44 -31.24 32.92
CA SER A 202 1.44 -32.37 33.84
C SER A 202 0.46 -33.47 33.38
N ARG A 203 -0.76 -33.09 32.99
CA ARG A 203 -1.78 -34.01 32.47
C ARG A 203 -1.33 -34.69 31.17
N GLU A 204 -0.75 -33.94 30.23
CA GLU A 204 -0.26 -34.50 28.97
C GLU A 204 0.90 -35.47 29.20
N ARG A 205 1.83 -35.15 30.11
CA ARG A 205 2.91 -36.07 30.51
C ARG A 205 2.39 -37.35 31.17
N ALA A 206 1.32 -37.25 31.96
CA ALA A 206 0.70 -38.42 32.60
C ALA A 206 0.03 -39.34 31.57
N LYS A 207 -0.63 -38.79 30.54
CA LYS A 207 -1.21 -39.56 29.44
C LYS A 207 -0.16 -40.24 28.56
N ALA A 208 0.99 -39.59 28.35
CA ALA A 208 2.06 -40.10 27.51
C ALA A 208 2.88 -41.23 28.15
N ARG A 209 2.75 -41.48 29.45
CA ARG A 209 3.34 -42.67 30.08
C ARG A 209 2.40 -43.85 29.82
N PRO A 210 2.79 -44.85 28.99
CA PRO A 210 2.01 -46.07 28.89
C PRO A 210 1.96 -46.71 30.28
N THR A 211 0.76 -46.98 30.76
CA THR A 211 0.54 -47.84 31.91
C THR A 211 1.09 -49.22 31.54
N ASN A 212 2.34 -49.49 31.88
CA ASN A 212 2.90 -50.85 31.85
C ASN A 212 2.18 -51.66 32.94
N ASN A 213 0.97 -52.10 32.61
CA ASN A 213 0.24 -53.06 33.41
C ASN A 213 0.86 -54.43 33.13
N LYS A 214 1.52 -54.98 34.16
CA LYS A 214 1.95 -56.37 34.23
C LYS A 214 0.75 -57.28 34.40
#